data_AF-A0A1H4AC71-F1
#
_entry.id   AF-A0A1H4AC71-F1
#
_cell.length_a   1.000
_cell.length_b   1.000
_cell.length_c   1.000
_cell.angle_alpha   90.00
_cell.angle_beta   90.00
_cell.angle_gamma   90.00
#
_symmetry.space_group_name_H-M   'P 1'
#
loop_
_entity.id
_entity.type
_entity.pdbx_description
1 polymer ?
#
loop_
_entity_poly.entity_id
_entity_poly.type
_entity_poly.pdbx_seq_one_letter_code
_entity_poly.pdbx_strand_id
1 'polypeptide(L)'
;MNCDEVLSYFNSTWFSKSLAELDSKDERDGFSMMEFVGAGIEFLLIQFEHSVQDEKHIPTYQLAIDSLALKIEGIIRIIARLAKIPVTKNTNNGTYEMLLDDLLREERINSIIIPEDICLIKYLLTSCGWNLRNDIAHSFIKRKHYTKTMAILLLLVLFRLTKYDLTGINDSEA
;
A
#
# COMPACT_ATOMS: atom_id res chain seq x y z
N MET A 1 -15.15 7.74 13.44
CA MET A 1 -14.03 6.82 13.22
C MET A 1 -12.90 7.33 14.08
N ASN A 2 -12.53 6.59 15.11
CA ASN A 2 -11.51 7.00 16.07
C ASN A 2 -10.14 6.62 15.52
N CYS A 3 -9.21 7.60 15.47
CA CYS A 3 -7.85 7.41 14.98
C CYS A 3 -7.15 6.25 15.69
N ASP A 4 -7.25 6.22 17.02
CA ASP A 4 -6.58 5.24 17.88
C ASP A 4 -7.07 3.82 17.62
N GLU A 5 -8.37 3.64 17.39
CA GLU A 5 -8.97 2.33 17.11
C GLU A 5 -8.47 1.77 15.77
N VAL A 6 -8.38 2.61 14.74
CA VAL A 6 -7.89 2.19 13.43
C VAL A 6 -6.40 1.87 13.47
N LEU A 7 -5.60 2.70 14.13
CA LEU A 7 -4.16 2.43 14.31
C LEU A 7 -3.93 1.17 15.15
N SER A 8 -4.73 0.97 16.20
CA SER A 8 -4.71 -0.25 17.01
C SER A 8 -5.02 -1.49 16.17
N TYR A 9 -6.01 -1.42 15.26
CA TYR A 9 -6.29 -2.50 14.32
C TYR A 9 -5.06 -2.83 13.47
N PHE A 10 -4.41 -1.86 12.82
CA PHE A 10 -3.22 -2.14 12.01
C PHE A 10 -2.09 -2.72 12.84
N ASN A 11 -1.90 -2.22 14.07
CA ASN A 11 -0.92 -2.73 15.02
C ASN A 11 -1.18 -4.18 15.47
N SER A 12 -2.42 -4.66 15.38
CA SER A 12 -2.76 -6.05 15.66
C SER A 12 -2.53 -6.99 14.46
N THR A 13 -2.22 -6.45 13.28
CA THR A 13 -2.07 -7.23 12.04
C THR A 13 -0.59 -7.45 11.69
N TRP A 14 -0.34 -8.18 10.60
CA TRP A 14 1.03 -8.38 10.09
C TRP A 14 1.74 -7.09 9.67
N PHE A 15 1.01 -5.99 9.49
CA PHE A 15 1.59 -4.69 9.17
C PHE A 15 2.58 -4.18 10.23
N SER A 16 2.46 -4.63 11.49
CA SER A 16 3.37 -4.26 12.58
C SER A 16 4.33 -5.36 12.98
N LYS A 17 4.36 -6.49 12.26
CA LYS A 17 5.38 -7.53 12.46
C LYS A 17 6.70 -7.08 11.83
N SER A 18 7.82 -7.35 12.50
CA SER A 18 9.16 -7.11 11.95
C SER A 18 9.47 -8.13 10.85
N LEU A 19 9.95 -7.65 9.71
CA LEU A 19 10.33 -8.44 8.53
C LEU A 19 11.86 -8.44 8.35
N ALA A 20 12.60 -8.81 9.41
CA ALA A 20 14.07 -8.82 9.40
C ALA A 20 14.67 -9.67 8.25
N GLU A 21 14.00 -10.75 7.84
CA GLU A 21 14.45 -11.63 6.75
C GLU A 21 14.47 -10.96 5.38
N LEU A 22 13.70 -9.88 5.18
CA LEU A 22 13.67 -9.13 3.93
C LEU A 22 14.64 -7.94 3.92
N ASP A 23 15.29 -7.65 5.03
CA ASP A 23 16.21 -6.54 5.12
C ASP A 23 17.62 -6.94 4.69
N SER A 24 17.97 -6.58 3.44
CA SER A 24 19.30 -6.82 2.89
C SER A 24 20.35 -5.82 3.37
N LYS A 25 19.99 -4.83 4.19
CA LYS A 25 20.84 -3.70 4.59
C LYS A 25 21.44 -3.80 6.00
N ASP A 26 21.51 -5.00 6.57
CA ASP A 26 22.31 -5.29 7.77
C ASP A 26 21.83 -4.52 9.04
N GLU A 27 20.58 -4.07 9.04
CA GLU A 27 19.91 -3.55 10.24
C GLU A 27 19.32 -4.73 11.02
N ARG A 28 19.85 -4.98 12.22
CA ARG A 28 19.46 -6.11 13.08
C ARG A 28 18.01 -6.07 13.57
N ASP A 29 17.27 -5.00 13.29
CA ASP A 29 15.96 -4.74 13.84
C ASP A 29 14.80 -5.01 12.86
N GLY A 30 15.10 -5.21 11.57
CA GLY A 30 14.09 -5.38 10.52
C GLY A 30 13.17 -4.16 10.38
N PHE A 31 12.13 -4.28 9.55
CA PHE A 31 11.15 -3.22 9.34
C PHE A 31 9.71 -3.75 9.32
N SER A 32 8.75 -2.87 9.56
CA SER A 32 7.31 -3.15 9.50
C SER A 32 6.61 -2.36 8.39
N MET A 33 5.42 -2.78 7.96
CA MET A 33 4.66 -1.99 6.97
C MET A 33 4.21 -0.66 7.56
N MET A 34 3.93 -0.63 8.87
CA MET A 34 3.49 0.57 9.57
C MET A 34 4.51 1.70 9.55
N GLU A 35 5.81 1.41 9.46
CA GLU A 35 6.84 2.45 9.24
C GLU A 35 6.65 3.22 7.93
N PHE A 36 6.04 2.59 6.92
CA PHE A 36 5.79 3.24 5.64
C PHE A 36 4.45 3.95 5.56
N VAL A 37 3.39 3.37 6.14
CA VAL A 37 2.01 3.86 5.96
C VAL A 37 1.42 4.54 7.19
N GLY A 38 2.00 4.36 8.38
CA GLY A 38 1.46 4.81 9.65
C GLY A 38 1.15 6.31 9.66
N ALA A 39 2.13 7.15 9.31
CA ALA A 39 1.95 8.60 9.25
C ALA A 39 0.90 9.03 8.22
N GLY A 40 0.79 8.32 7.09
CA GLY A 40 -0.23 8.59 6.07
C GLY A 40 -1.63 8.24 6.53
N ILE A 41 -1.78 7.12 7.26
CA ILE A 41 -3.04 6.68 7.88
C ILE A 41 -3.43 7.68 8.98
N GLU A 42 -2.55 7.97 9.93
CA GLU A 42 -2.81 8.88 11.03
C GLU A 42 -3.23 10.27 10.54
N PHE A 43 -2.47 10.85 9.60
CA PHE A 43 -2.81 12.14 9.02
C PHE A 43 -4.21 12.11 8.39
N LEU A 44 -4.55 11.04 7.68
CA LEU A 44 -5.86 10.91 7.06
C LEU A 44 -6.99 10.85 8.10
N LEU A 45 -6.80 10.07 9.16
CA LEU A 45 -7.79 9.89 10.22
C LEU A 45 -8.04 11.21 10.97
N ILE A 46 -6.98 11.97 11.28
CA ILE A 46 -7.08 13.31 11.88
C ILE A 46 -7.92 14.25 10.99
N GLN A 47 -7.72 14.22 9.65
CA GLN A 47 -8.53 15.03 8.74
C GLN A 47 -10.02 14.67 8.80
N PHE A 48 -10.35 13.39 8.96
CA PHE A 48 -11.73 12.95 9.09
C PHE A 48 -12.36 13.35 10.43
N GLU A 49 -11.61 13.23 11.53
CA GLU A 49 -12.08 13.63 12.86
C GLU A 49 -12.37 15.13 12.91
N HIS A 50 -11.45 15.96 12.44
CA HIS A 50 -11.67 17.41 12.38
C HIS A 50 -12.86 17.79 11.51
N SER A 51 -13.09 17.10 10.38
CA SER A 51 -14.28 17.34 9.55
C SER A 51 -15.60 16.95 10.22
N VAL A 52 -15.58 16.09 11.24
CA VAL A 52 -16.77 15.75 12.03
C VAL A 52 -16.97 16.72 13.18
N GLN A 53 -15.87 17.19 13.78
CA GLN A 53 -15.89 18.07 14.95
C GLN A 53 -16.13 19.55 14.60
N ASP A 54 -15.64 20.00 13.44
CA ASP A 54 -15.77 21.38 12.98
C ASP A 54 -16.29 21.43 11.54
N GLU A 55 -17.53 21.90 11.39
CA GLU A 55 -18.18 22.09 10.08
C GLU A 55 -17.44 23.11 9.18
N LYS A 56 -16.61 23.99 9.77
CA LYS A 56 -15.80 24.98 9.03
C LYS A 56 -14.44 24.43 8.61
N HIS A 57 -14.05 23.25 9.10
CA HIS A 57 -12.78 22.65 8.74
C HIS A 57 -12.76 22.30 7.24
N ILE A 58 -11.70 22.72 6.55
CA ILE A 58 -11.48 22.40 5.14
C ILE A 58 -10.42 21.29 5.09
N PRO A 59 -10.81 20.02 4.97
CA PRO A 59 -9.87 18.91 5.02
C PRO A 59 -8.95 18.93 3.80
N THR A 60 -7.68 18.58 4.02
CA THR A 60 -6.72 18.39 2.95
C THR A 60 -6.25 16.95 2.94
N TYR A 61 -6.58 16.22 1.87
CA TYR A 61 -6.22 14.80 1.74
C TYR A 61 -4.91 14.57 0.97
N GLN A 62 -4.33 15.63 0.42
CA GLN A 62 -3.19 15.56 -0.49
C GLN A 62 -2.01 14.77 0.09
N LEU A 63 -1.55 15.09 1.31
CA LEU A 63 -0.39 14.43 1.91
C LEU A 63 -0.62 12.93 2.14
N ALA A 64 -1.82 12.56 2.62
CA ALA A 64 -2.16 11.15 2.79
C ALA A 64 -2.26 10.42 1.45
N ILE A 65 -2.90 11.02 0.44
CA ILE A 65 -3.04 10.42 -0.89
C ILE A 65 -1.68 10.23 -1.55
N ASP A 66 -0.83 11.27 -1.56
CA ASP A 66 0.50 11.26 -2.14
C ASP A 66 1.39 10.19 -1.51
N SER A 67 1.32 10.06 -0.18
CA SER A 67 2.06 9.04 0.56
C SER A 67 1.49 7.64 0.29
N LEU A 68 0.22 7.40 0.61
CA LEU A 68 -0.36 6.06 0.63
C LEU A 68 -0.42 5.42 -0.76
N ALA A 69 -0.70 6.17 -1.82
CA ALA A 69 -0.76 5.63 -3.18
C ALA A 69 0.56 5.00 -3.62
N LEU A 70 1.70 5.64 -3.29
CA LEU A 70 3.03 5.12 -3.61
C LEU A 70 3.43 3.96 -2.67
N LYS A 71 3.07 4.04 -1.39
CA LYS A 71 3.45 3.01 -0.40
C LYS A 71 2.67 1.71 -0.54
N ILE A 72 1.43 1.75 -1.03
CA ILE A 72 0.65 0.54 -1.33
C ILE A 72 1.38 -0.36 -2.35
N GLU A 73 2.01 0.21 -3.39
CA GLU A 73 2.84 -0.58 -4.30
C GLU A 73 4.02 -1.25 -3.59
N GLY A 74 4.67 -0.52 -2.68
CA GLY A 74 5.74 -1.07 -1.85
C GLY A 74 5.28 -2.30 -1.08
N ILE A 75 4.10 -2.23 -0.45
CA ILE A 75 3.48 -3.35 0.28
C ILE A 75 3.20 -4.54 -0.65
N ILE A 76 2.65 -4.30 -1.85
CA ILE A 76 2.39 -5.37 -2.83
C ILE A 76 3.69 -6.07 -3.24
N ARG A 77 4.77 -5.31 -3.45
CA ARG A 77 6.10 -5.89 -3.74
C ARG A 77 6.64 -6.70 -2.57
N ILE A 78 6.37 -6.28 -1.33
CA ILE A 78 6.74 -7.04 -0.13
C ILE A 78 5.97 -8.35 -0.05
N ILE A 79 4.65 -8.33 -0.29
CA ILE A 79 3.84 -9.56 -0.40
C ILE A 79 4.43 -10.51 -1.44
N ALA A 80 4.76 -9.99 -2.63
CA ALA A 80 5.39 -10.78 -3.69
C ALA A 80 6.72 -11.42 -3.24
N ARG A 81 7.58 -10.64 -2.56
CA ARG A 81 8.87 -11.13 -2.05
C ARG A 81 8.71 -12.19 -0.96
N LEU A 82 7.79 -11.98 0.00
CA LEU A 82 7.45 -12.99 1.01
C LEU A 82 6.96 -14.29 0.37
N ALA A 83 6.23 -14.20 -0.74
CA ALA A 83 5.79 -15.33 -1.53
C ALA A 83 6.83 -15.91 -2.49
N LYS A 84 8.09 -15.41 -2.47
CA LYS A 84 9.16 -15.79 -3.39
C LYS A 84 8.80 -15.58 -4.88
N ILE A 85 7.91 -14.63 -5.15
CA ILE A 85 7.54 -14.23 -6.52
C ILE A 85 8.53 -13.17 -6.98
N PRO A 86 9.17 -13.35 -8.16
CA PRO A 86 10.06 -12.33 -8.72
C PRO A 86 9.34 -11.00 -8.91
N VAL A 87 9.96 -9.93 -8.41
CA VAL A 87 9.51 -8.54 -8.64
C VAL A 87 10.32 -7.84 -9.73
N THR A 88 11.27 -8.56 -10.33
CA THR A 88 12.13 -8.09 -11.41
C THR A 88 11.90 -8.91 -12.67
N LYS A 89 12.14 -8.28 -13.82
CA LYS A 89 12.15 -8.91 -15.13
C LYS A 89 13.53 -8.79 -15.76
N ASN A 90 13.99 -9.89 -16.35
CA ASN A 90 15.22 -9.90 -17.13
C ASN A 90 14.90 -9.56 -18.59
N THR A 91 15.66 -8.65 -19.15
CA THR A 91 15.61 -8.28 -20.56
C THR A 91 17.04 -8.33 -21.13
N ASN A 92 17.17 -8.27 -22.46
CA ASN A 92 18.49 -8.23 -23.11
C ASN A 92 19.35 -7.04 -22.64
N ASN A 93 18.72 -5.98 -22.09
CA ASN A 93 19.40 -4.76 -21.65
C ASN A 93 19.67 -4.73 -20.13
N GLY A 94 19.34 -5.80 -19.41
CA GLY A 94 19.55 -5.93 -17.98
C GLY A 94 18.29 -6.34 -17.20
N THR A 95 18.43 -6.33 -15.87
CA THR A 95 17.37 -6.66 -14.91
C THR A 95 16.69 -5.38 -14.44
N TYR A 96 15.37 -5.34 -14.53
CA TYR A 96 14.55 -4.18 -14.15
C TYR A 96 13.45 -4.58 -13.18
N GLU A 97 13.08 -3.68 -12.26
CA GLU A 97 11.84 -3.84 -11.48
C GLU A 97 10.64 -3.93 -12.43
N MET A 98 9.75 -4.88 -12.17
CA MET A 98 8.49 -5.01 -12.90
C MET A 98 7.63 -3.78 -12.68
N LEU A 99 6.89 -3.36 -13.70
CA LEU A 99 5.83 -2.37 -13.50
C LEU A 99 4.76 -2.96 -12.59
N LEU A 100 4.05 -2.12 -11.83
CA LEU A 100 2.95 -2.59 -10.98
C LEU A 100 1.90 -3.36 -11.80
N ASP A 101 1.60 -2.89 -13.00
CA ASP A 101 0.70 -3.57 -13.93
C ASP A 101 1.19 -4.97 -14.32
N ASP A 102 2.49 -5.13 -14.55
CA ASP A 102 3.10 -6.43 -14.88
C ASP A 102 3.00 -7.36 -13.66
N LEU A 103 3.34 -6.85 -12.47
CA LEU A 103 3.30 -7.62 -11.22
C LEU A 103 1.89 -8.09 -10.88
N LEU A 104 0.88 -7.23 -11.04
CA LEU A 104 -0.53 -7.56 -10.80
C LEU A 104 -1.16 -8.41 -11.92
N ARG A 105 -0.41 -8.78 -12.95
CA ARG A 105 -0.84 -9.76 -13.97
C ARG A 105 -0.19 -11.12 -13.77
N GLU A 106 0.85 -11.20 -12.96
CA GLU A 106 1.53 -12.44 -12.62
C GLU A 106 0.54 -13.42 -11.97
N GLU A 107 0.38 -14.61 -12.57
CA GLU A 107 -0.60 -15.59 -12.09
C GLU A 107 -0.37 -15.99 -10.63
N ARG A 108 0.90 -16.05 -10.21
CA ARG A 108 1.29 -16.33 -8.82
C ARG A 108 0.87 -15.24 -7.84
N ILE A 109 0.75 -13.98 -8.28
CA ILE A 109 0.17 -12.92 -7.45
C ILE A 109 -1.35 -13.10 -7.34
N ASN A 110 -2.00 -13.49 -8.44
CA ASN A 110 -3.44 -13.76 -8.47
C ASN A 110 -3.84 -14.99 -7.63
N SER A 111 -2.90 -15.89 -7.31
CA SER A 111 -3.16 -17.00 -6.37
C SER A 111 -3.08 -16.58 -4.90
N ILE A 112 -2.55 -15.38 -4.60
CA ILE A 112 -2.40 -14.86 -3.24
C ILE A 112 -3.45 -13.78 -2.96
N ILE A 113 -3.55 -12.80 -3.86
CA ILE A 113 -4.48 -11.68 -3.73
C ILE A 113 -5.73 -11.99 -4.56
N ILE A 114 -6.90 -11.92 -3.93
CA ILE A 114 -8.15 -12.26 -4.62
C ILE A 114 -8.43 -11.28 -5.77
N PRO A 115 -9.11 -11.73 -6.85
CA PRO A 115 -9.33 -10.91 -8.03
C PRO A 115 -10.00 -9.56 -7.76
N GLU A 116 -10.91 -9.48 -6.80
CA GLU A 116 -11.63 -8.26 -6.43
C GLU A 116 -10.67 -7.19 -5.87
N ASP A 117 -9.71 -7.63 -5.05
CA ASP A 117 -8.73 -6.73 -4.44
C ASP A 117 -7.71 -6.28 -5.48
N ILE A 118 -7.28 -7.17 -6.39
CA ILE A 118 -6.44 -6.82 -7.54
C ILE A 118 -7.16 -5.81 -8.45
N CYS A 119 -8.46 -6.01 -8.70
CA CYS A 119 -9.26 -5.09 -9.50
C CYS A 119 -9.32 -3.69 -8.87
N LEU A 120 -9.56 -3.61 -7.56
CA LEU A 120 -9.56 -2.34 -6.82
C LEU A 120 -8.18 -1.65 -6.88
N ILE A 121 -7.10 -2.40 -6.67
CA ILE A 121 -5.73 -1.88 -6.73
C ILE A 121 -5.41 -1.35 -8.14
N LYS A 122 -5.74 -2.13 -9.19
CA LYS A 122 -5.54 -1.70 -10.59
C LYS A 122 -6.33 -0.44 -10.89
N TYR A 123 -7.60 -0.40 -10.52
CA TYR A 123 -8.45 0.76 -10.73
C TYR A 123 -7.86 2.03 -10.11
N LEU A 124 -7.30 1.94 -8.90
CA LEU A 124 -6.74 3.11 -8.22
C LEU A 124 -5.36 3.51 -8.73
N LEU A 125 -4.44 2.55 -8.87
CA LEU A 125 -3.02 2.83 -8.99
C LEU A 125 -2.46 2.73 -10.42
N THR A 126 -3.23 2.23 -11.36
CA THR A 126 -2.75 1.94 -12.72
C THR A 126 -3.57 2.66 -13.77
N SER A 127 -3.10 2.60 -15.02
CA SER A 127 -3.79 3.16 -16.19
C SER A 127 -5.17 2.56 -16.45
N CYS A 128 -5.55 1.47 -15.77
CA CYS A 128 -6.91 0.89 -15.85
C CYS A 128 -8.00 1.74 -15.17
N GLY A 129 -7.64 2.78 -14.40
CA GLY A 129 -8.61 3.66 -13.78
C GLY A 129 -8.03 5.04 -13.50
N TRP A 130 -7.93 5.43 -12.23
CA TRP A 130 -7.45 6.75 -11.81
C TRP A 130 -5.95 6.97 -11.96
N ASN A 131 -5.17 5.89 -12.10
CA ASN A 131 -3.72 5.98 -12.31
C ASN A 131 -3.00 6.85 -11.27
N LEU A 132 -3.47 6.85 -10.02
CA LEU A 132 -3.03 7.77 -8.96
C LEU A 132 -1.51 7.74 -8.80
N ARG A 133 -0.90 6.55 -8.86
CA ARG A 133 0.55 6.39 -8.75
C ARG A 133 1.30 7.24 -9.79
N ASN A 134 0.90 7.15 -11.06
CA ASN A 134 1.51 7.91 -12.14
C ASN A 134 1.26 9.41 -11.97
N ASP A 135 0.02 9.77 -11.70
CA ASP A 135 -0.40 11.17 -11.66
C ASP A 135 0.20 11.92 -10.46
N ILE A 136 0.41 11.23 -9.34
CA ILE A 136 1.14 11.76 -8.17
C ILE A 136 2.63 11.89 -8.50
N ALA A 137 3.26 10.83 -9.02
CA ALA A 137 4.69 10.84 -9.33
C ALA A 137 5.08 11.94 -10.33
N HIS A 138 4.19 12.29 -11.25
CA HIS A 138 4.39 13.35 -12.22
C HIS A 138 3.73 14.69 -11.84
N SER A 139 3.19 14.82 -10.62
CA SER A 139 2.54 16.04 -10.14
C SER A 139 1.40 16.56 -11.05
N PHE A 140 0.64 15.64 -11.65
CA PHE A 140 -0.49 15.95 -12.53
C PHE A 140 -1.78 16.27 -11.76
N ILE A 141 -1.91 15.83 -10.50
CA ILE A 141 -3.09 16.09 -9.69
C ILE A 141 -3.00 17.49 -9.07
N LYS A 142 -3.96 18.36 -9.41
CA LYS A 142 -4.10 19.68 -8.79
C LYS A 142 -4.77 19.56 -7.42
N ARG A 143 -4.46 20.46 -6.49
CA ARG A 143 -5.00 20.49 -5.10
C ARG A 143 -6.51 20.22 -5.00
N LYS A 144 -7.32 20.82 -5.86
CA LYS A 144 -8.80 20.65 -5.86
C LYS A 144 -9.31 19.26 -6.26
N HIS A 145 -8.45 18.43 -6.84
CA HIS A 145 -8.78 17.09 -7.32
C HIS A 145 -8.44 15.99 -6.32
N TYR A 146 -7.77 16.32 -5.20
CA TYR A 146 -7.63 15.41 -4.08
C TYR A 146 -8.97 15.29 -3.36
N THR A 147 -9.62 14.14 -3.52
CA THR A 147 -10.97 13.91 -2.98
C THR A 147 -10.97 13.04 -1.74
N LYS A 148 -12.00 13.21 -0.92
CA LYS A 148 -12.30 12.30 0.20
C LYS A 148 -12.42 10.84 -0.27
N THR A 149 -13.03 10.63 -1.43
CA THR A 149 -13.22 9.30 -2.02
C THR A 149 -11.89 8.61 -2.33
N MET A 150 -10.91 9.32 -2.90
CA MET A 150 -9.57 8.77 -3.13
C MET A 150 -8.91 8.33 -1.83
N ALA A 151 -8.95 9.19 -0.81
CA ALA A 151 -8.43 8.88 0.51
C ALA A 151 -9.08 7.64 1.14
N ILE A 152 -10.41 7.55 1.13
CA ILE A 152 -11.14 6.38 1.68
C ILE A 152 -10.79 5.11 0.93
N LEU A 153 -10.68 5.16 -0.41
CA LEU A 153 -10.38 3.97 -1.20
C LEU A 153 -8.94 3.49 -0.99
N LEU A 154 -7.97 4.40 -0.82
CA LEU A 154 -6.61 4.03 -0.44
C LEU A 154 -6.56 3.37 0.94
N LEU A 155 -7.29 3.93 1.92
CA LEU A 155 -7.42 3.33 3.25
C LEU A 155 -8.08 1.95 3.18
N LEU A 156 -9.13 1.79 2.35
CA LEU A 156 -9.77 0.51 2.11
C LEU A 156 -8.79 -0.52 1.53
N VAL A 157 -7.94 -0.15 0.57
CA VAL A 157 -6.91 -1.06 0.05
C VAL A 157 -5.97 -1.50 1.18
N LEU A 158 -5.53 -0.60 2.06
CA LEU A 158 -4.68 -0.98 3.18
C LEU A 158 -5.37 -1.99 4.10
N PHE A 159 -6.64 -1.76 4.46
CA PHE A 159 -7.43 -2.74 5.21
C PHE A 159 -7.50 -4.09 4.50
N ARG A 160 -7.73 -4.09 3.17
CA ARG A 160 -7.77 -5.33 2.39
C ARG A 160 -6.44 -6.07 2.41
N LEU A 161 -5.32 -5.34 2.31
CA LEU A 161 -3.99 -5.92 2.33
C LEU A 161 -3.61 -6.55 3.67
N THR A 162 -4.23 -6.14 4.79
CA THR A 162 -4.00 -6.80 6.09
C THR A 162 -4.41 -8.29 6.13
N LYS A 163 -5.20 -8.76 5.15
CA LYS A 163 -5.63 -10.16 5.04
C LYS A 163 -4.53 -11.10 4.54
N TYR A 164 -3.52 -10.58 3.84
CA TYR A 164 -2.50 -11.37 3.16
C TYR A 164 -1.22 -11.51 4.01
N ASP A 165 -1.37 -12.04 5.23
CA ASP A 165 -0.24 -12.30 6.13
C ASP A 165 0.55 -13.53 5.65
N LEU A 166 1.77 -13.31 5.16
CA LEU A 166 2.70 -14.35 4.71
C LEU A 166 3.89 -14.54 5.66
N THR A 167 3.89 -13.88 6.83
CA THR A 167 5.02 -13.88 7.78
C THR A 167 5.23 -15.22 8.49
N GLY A 168 4.31 -16.17 8.33
CA GLY A 168 4.39 -17.52 8.92
C GLY A 168 4.71 -18.63 7.92
N ILE A 169 5.00 -18.32 6.65
CA ILE A 169 5.36 -19.32 5.65
C ILE A 169 6.83 -19.69 5.83
N ASN A 170 7.10 -20.61 6.76
CA ASN A 170 8.41 -21.23 6.92
C ASN A 170 8.71 -22.19 5.75
N ASP A 171 10.00 -22.34 5.44
CA ASP A 171 10.61 -23.25 4.45
C ASP A 171 10.38 -24.76 4.71
N SER A 172 9.14 -25.20 4.94
CA SER A 172 8.82 -26.63 5.08
C SER A 172 8.44 -27.33 3.77
N GLU A 173 8.44 -26.62 2.64
CA GLU A 173 8.15 -27.19 1.32
C GLU A 173 9.09 -26.62 0.24
N ALA A 174 10.39 -26.90 0.37
CA ALA A 174 11.37 -26.79 -0.71
C ALA A 174 12.20 -28.07 -0.80
#